data_AF-A0A0F7PST5-F1
#
_entry.id   AF-A0A0F7PST5-F1
#
_cell.length_a   1.000
_cell.length_b   1.000
_cell.length_c   1.000
_cell.angle_alpha   90.00
_cell.angle_beta   90.00
_cell.angle_gamma   90.00
#
_symmetry.space_group_name_H-M   'P 1'
#
loop_
_entity.id
_entity.type
_entity.pdbx_description
1 polymer ?
#
loop_
_entity_poly.entity_id
_entity_poly.type
_entity_poly.pdbx_seq_one_letter_code
_entity_poly.pdbx_strand_id
1 'polypeptide(L)'
;MVAASIETSIKADLPNWCIVGGLIRDFAWGKLLSRSITPRDIDLIYFDGKDTSPETDWEIESDLQRTSGLPFRVRNQARMHSFNSEERYSSVIDAMSKFPTTVSAIGITSNRKLDPIIFSVFGYEALFNPVFQITPHFISNNRRSDFIKYLDRNKLRQRWEEVPVHAEIDCRGTKKSGMFCVATS
;
A
#
# COMPACT_ATOMS: atom_id res chain seq x y z
N MET A 1 -1.51 15.78 9.33
CA MET A 1 -0.89 15.01 8.24
C MET A 1 -1.92 14.29 7.40
N VAL A 2 -2.67 13.29 7.91
CA VAL A 2 -3.62 12.48 7.11
C VAL A 2 -4.67 13.31 6.34
N ALA A 3 -5.39 14.23 6.99
CA ALA A 3 -6.38 15.06 6.30
C ALA A 3 -5.75 15.93 5.21
N ALA A 4 -4.69 16.65 5.56
CA ALA A 4 -3.95 17.51 4.62
C ALA A 4 -3.37 16.73 3.43
N SER A 5 -2.90 15.48 3.63
CA SER A 5 -2.42 14.66 2.51
C SER A 5 -3.56 14.28 1.57
N ILE A 6 -4.74 13.94 2.09
CA ILE A 6 -5.91 13.62 1.26
C ILE A 6 -6.35 14.84 0.46
N GLU A 7 -6.49 16.00 1.11
CA GLU A 7 -6.84 17.25 0.43
C GLU A 7 -5.83 17.63 -0.66
N THR A 8 -4.54 17.43 -0.39
CA THR A 8 -3.47 17.70 -1.36
C THR A 8 -3.56 16.74 -2.55
N SER A 9 -3.79 15.44 -2.31
CA SER A 9 -3.95 14.45 -3.38
C SER A 9 -5.22 14.67 -4.22
N ILE A 10 -6.31 15.14 -3.62
CA ILE A 10 -7.51 15.55 -4.34
C ILE A 10 -7.18 16.70 -5.31
N LYS A 11 -6.47 17.73 -4.83
CA LYS A 11 -6.10 18.89 -5.64
C LYS A 11 -5.10 18.56 -6.76
N ALA A 12 -4.31 17.50 -6.59
CA ALA A 12 -3.37 17.03 -7.61
C ALA A 12 -4.08 16.44 -8.84
N ASP A 13 -5.34 16.02 -8.69
CA ASP A 13 -6.21 15.53 -9.77
C ASP A 13 -5.56 14.44 -10.66
N LEU A 14 -4.79 13.54 -10.04
CA LEU A 14 -4.12 12.45 -10.75
C LEU A 14 -5.13 11.37 -11.16
N PRO A 15 -4.95 10.69 -12.31
CA PRO A 15 -5.87 9.63 -12.71
C PRO A 15 -5.73 8.39 -11.82
N ASN A 16 -6.87 7.87 -11.34
CA ASN A 16 -6.96 6.64 -10.55
C ASN A 16 -6.01 6.61 -9.34
N TRP A 17 -5.89 7.71 -8.61
CA TRP A 17 -4.95 7.82 -7.50
C TRP A 17 -5.44 7.18 -6.19
N CYS A 18 -4.50 6.77 -5.34
CA CYS A 18 -4.75 6.55 -3.93
C CYS A 18 -3.47 6.76 -3.09
N ILE A 19 -3.65 7.16 -1.83
CA ILE A 19 -2.60 7.10 -0.82
C ILE A 19 -2.59 5.68 -0.25
N VAL A 20 -1.41 5.06 -0.10
CA VAL A 20 -1.27 3.69 0.41
C VAL A 20 -0.20 3.60 1.50
N GLY A 21 -0.01 2.39 2.03
CA GLY A 21 1.22 2.03 2.72
C GLY A 21 1.37 2.68 4.10
N GLY A 22 2.51 3.34 4.30
CA GLY A 22 3.01 3.69 5.63
C GLY A 22 2.12 4.63 6.43
N LEU A 23 1.53 5.65 5.78
CA LEU A 23 0.67 6.63 6.42
C LEU A 23 -0.52 5.98 7.12
N ILE A 24 -1.22 5.08 6.41
CA ILE A 24 -2.45 4.44 6.89
C ILE A 24 -2.14 3.46 8.01
N ARG A 25 -1.15 2.57 7.80
CA ARG A 25 -0.69 1.61 8.80
C ARG A 25 -0.25 2.33 10.07
N ASP A 26 0.63 3.32 9.94
CA ASP A 26 1.24 3.98 11.09
C ASP A 26 0.20 4.76 11.90
N PHE A 27 -0.78 5.38 11.24
CA PHE A 27 -1.90 6.02 11.93
C PHE A 27 -2.78 5.03 12.68
N ALA A 28 -3.17 3.92 12.04
CA ALA A 28 -4.05 2.92 12.65
C ALA A 28 -3.36 2.20 13.81
N TRP A 29 -2.18 1.65 13.57
CA TRP A 29 -1.43 0.89 14.58
C TRP A 29 -0.87 1.77 15.68
N GLY A 30 -0.48 3.02 15.38
CA GLY A 30 -0.04 3.96 16.40
C GLY A 30 -1.14 4.22 17.44
N LYS A 31 -2.39 4.40 17.00
CA LYS A 31 -3.53 4.51 17.91
C LYS A 31 -3.80 3.21 18.67
N LEU A 32 -3.85 2.09 17.96
CA LEU A 32 -4.21 0.80 18.54
C LEU A 32 -3.22 0.32 19.61
N LEU A 33 -1.92 0.52 19.35
CA LEU A 33 -0.83 0.13 20.24
C LEU A 33 -0.41 1.25 21.20
N SER A 34 -1.15 2.37 21.23
CA SER A 34 -0.83 3.55 22.06
C SER A 34 0.60 4.07 21.86
N ARG A 35 1.11 4.02 20.62
CA ARG A 35 2.45 4.50 20.25
C ARG A 35 2.37 5.83 19.52
N SER A 36 3.20 6.77 19.95
CA SER A 36 3.43 8.01 19.22
C SER A 36 4.35 7.73 18.02
N ILE A 37 3.74 7.48 16.87
CA ILE A 37 4.45 7.18 15.62
C ILE A 37 4.12 8.26 14.59
N THR A 38 5.14 8.99 14.16
CA THR A 38 5.02 9.97 13.06
C THR A 38 5.27 9.25 11.74
N PRO A 39 4.29 9.22 10.81
CA PRO A 39 4.49 8.68 9.46
C PRO A 39 5.69 9.35 8.77
N ARG A 40 6.51 8.57 8.07
CA ARG A 40 7.75 9.06 7.45
C ARG A 40 7.51 9.73 6.10
N ASP A 41 6.60 9.15 5.34
CA ASP A 41 6.29 9.47 3.95
C ASP A 41 4.80 9.27 3.70
N ILE A 42 4.35 9.84 2.58
CA ILE A 42 3.00 9.66 2.04
C ILE A 42 3.16 9.03 0.66
N ASP A 43 2.98 7.72 0.57
CA ASP A 43 2.99 7.00 -0.71
C ASP A 43 1.71 7.33 -1.48
N LEU A 44 1.80 8.24 -2.46
CA LEU A 44 0.74 8.56 -3.41
C LEU A 44 1.00 7.78 -4.70
N ILE A 45 0.15 6.80 -4.98
CA ILE A 45 0.23 6.03 -6.22
C ILE A 45 -0.92 6.41 -7.14
N TYR A 46 -0.68 6.34 -8.44
CA TYR A 46 -1.69 6.60 -9.47
C TYR A 46 -1.46 5.68 -10.67
N PHE A 47 -2.39 5.66 -11.61
CA PHE A 47 -2.23 4.85 -12.82
C PHE A 47 -2.56 5.69 -14.05
N ASP A 48 -1.51 6.00 -14.81
CA ASP A 48 -1.61 6.55 -16.15
C ASP A 48 -0.80 5.70 -17.13
N GLY A 49 -1.50 4.96 -18.00
CA GLY A 49 -0.85 4.15 -19.03
C GLY A 49 -0.35 4.96 -20.24
N LYS A 50 -0.71 6.25 -20.34
CA LYS A 50 -0.30 7.12 -21.46
C LYS A 50 1.07 7.75 -21.24
N ASP A 51 1.45 7.98 -19.99
CA ASP A 51 2.75 8.52 -19.61
C ASP A 51 3.38 7.63 -18.54
N THR A 52 4.43 6.90 -18.93
CA THR A 52 5.20 6.06 -18.02
C THR A 52 6.61 6.61 -17.78
N SER A 53 6.80 7.92 -17.88
CA SER A 53 8.08 8.55 -17.59
C SER A 53 8.31 8.68 -16.07
N PRO A 54 9.50 8.36 -15.55
CA PRO A 54 9.83 8.64 -14.16
C PRO A 54 9.96 10.15 -13.87
N GLU A 55 10.22 10.96 -14.88
CA GLU A 55 10.34 12.42 -14.76
C GLU A 55 9.02 13.06 -14.32
N THR A 56 7.89 12.65 -14.91
CA THR A 56 6.56 13.12 -14.49
C THR A 56 6.27 12.80 -13.03
N ASP A 57 6.62 11.60 -12.55
CA ASP A 57 6.49 11.24 -11.13
C ASP A 57 7.28 12.21 -10.24
N TRP A 58 8.50 12.58 -10.63
CA TRP A 58 9.37 13.48 -9.86
C TRP A 58 8.89 14.92 -9.85
N GLU A 59 8.39 15.41 -10.98
CA GLU A 59 7.81 16.75 -11.09
C GLU A 59 6.59 16.89 -10.17
N ILE A 60 5.66 15.92 -10.23
CA ILE A 60 4.50 15.88 -9.33
C ILE A 60 4.94 15.76 -7.87
N GLU A 61 5.90 14.87 -7.55
CA GLU A 61 6.42 14.72 -6.20
C GLU A 61 7.00 16.05 -5.66
N SER A 62 7.83 16.72 -6.45
CA SER A 62 8.45 18.00 -6.11
C SER A 62 7.40 19.08 -5.88
N ASP A 63 6.41 19.18 -6.75
CA ASP A 63 5.33 20.17 -6.64
C ASP A 63 4.46 19.95 -5.41
N LEU A 64 4.07 18.69 -5.13
CA LEU A 64 3.31 18.37 -3.94
C LEU A 64 4.09 18.66 -2.66
N GLN A 65 5.37 18.29 -2.61
CA GLN A 65 6.24 18.58 -1.46
C GLN A 65 6.40 20.09 -1.25
N ARG A 66 6.65 20.84 -2.32
CA ARG A 66 6.84 22.30 -2.28
C ARG A 66 5.58 23.05 -1.83
N THR A 67 4.41 22.65 -2.33
CA THR A 67 3.15 23.36 -2.07
C THR A 67 2.51 22.98 -0.73
N SER A 68 2.65 21.72 -0.30
CA SER A 68 2.03 21.23 0.95
C SER A 68 2.99 21.17 2.15
N GLY A 69 4.31 21.14 1.91
CA GLY A 69 5.31 20.86 2.94
C GLY A 69 5.27 19.43 3.47
N LEU A 70 4.52 18.52 2.83
CA LEU A 70 4.36 17.14 3.26
C LEU A 70 5.30 16.19 2.50
N PRO A 71 5.78 15.09 3.12
CA PRO A 71 6.78 14.19 2.53
C PRO A 71 6.14 13.20 1.53
N PHE A 72 5.58 13.70 0.44
CA PHE A 72 4.98 12.87 -0.61
C PHE A 72 6.03 12.01 -1.33
N ARG A 73 5.64 10.78 -1.69
CA ARG A 73 6.35 9.90 -2.61
C ARG A 73 5.38 9.50 -3.71
N VAL A 74 5.63 9.94 -4.94
CA VAL A 74 4.68 9.79 -6.05
C VAL A 74 5.16 8.72 -7.02
N ARG A 75 4.31 7.72 -7.31
CA ARG A 75 4.69 6.61 -8.21
C ARG A 75 3.56 6.19 -9.13
N ASN A 76 3.77 6.34 -10.44
CA ASN A 76 2.88 5.78 -11.45
C ASN A 76 2.99 4.25 -11.51
N GLN A 77 1.91 3.56 -11.19
CA GLN A 77 1.85 2.11 -11.20
C GLN A 77 1.98 1.52 -12.60
N ALA A 78 1.65 2.25 -13.67
CA ALA A 78 1.87 1.79 -15.04
C ALA A 78 3.35 1.47 -15.31
N ARG A 79 4.28 2.21 -14.71
CA ARG A 79 5.74 2.01 -14.81
C ARG A 79 6.29 1.01 -13.79
N MET A 80 5.72 0.99 -12.58
CA MET A 80 6.32 0.28 -11.43
C MET A 80 6.45 -1.24 -11.59
N HIS A 81 5.69 -1.88 -12.49
CA HIS A 81 5.81 -3.31 -12.76
C HIS A 81 7.25 -3.73 -13.11
N SER A 82 7.96 -2.94 -13.93
CA SER A 82 9.33 -3.26 -14.35
C SER A 82 10.30 -3.21 -13.18
N PHE A 83 10.12 -2.28 -12.25
CA PHE A 83 10.94 -2.16 -11.05
C PHE A 83 10.66 -3.29 -10.03
N ASN A 84 9.42 -3.78 -10.00
CA ASN A 84 8.99 -4.82 -9.06
C ASN A 84 9.21 -6.25 -9.59
N SER A 85 9.72 -6.39 -10.81
CA SER A 85 9.82 -7.64 -11.56
C SER A 85 8.47 -8.35 -11.68
N GLU A 86 7.45 -7.58 -12.06
CA GLU A 86 6.08 -8.04 -12.23
C GLU A 86 5.61 -7.87 -13.68
N GLU A 87 4.57 -8.60 -14.05
CA GLU A 87 3.81 -8.30 -15.26
C GLU A 87 3.15 -6.92 -15.19
N ARG A 88 2.90 -6.33 -16.36
CA ARG A 88 2.25 -5.01 -16.47
C ARG A 88 0.96 -4.97 -15.66
N TYR A 89 0.84 -3.95 -14.82
CA TYR A 89 -0.39 -3.73 -14.09
C TYR A 89 -1.47 -3.15 -15.01
N SER A 90 -2.71 -3.54 -14.77
CA SER A 90 -3.89 -3.04 -15.47
C SER A 90 -4.56 -1.87 -14.74
N SER A 91 -4.28 -1.70 -13.45
CA SER A 91 -4.84 -0.65 -12.59
C SER A 91 -4.04 -0.51 -11.31
N VAL A 92 -4.37 0.50 -10.49
CA VAL A 92 -3.84 0.63 -9.13
C VAL A 92 -4.26 -0.54 -8.23
N ILE A 93 -5.49 -1.04 -8.35
CA ILE A 93 -5.96 -2.19 -7.56
C ILE A 93 -5.16 -3.44 -7.90
N ASP A 94 -4.89 -3.66 -9.18
CA ASP A 94 -4.05 -4.77 -9.65
C ASP A 94 -2.62 -4.65 -9.10
N ALA A 95 -2.02 -3.45 -9.15
CA ALA A 95 -0.70 -3.21 -8.56
C ALA A 95 -0.67 -3.50 -7.05
N MET A 96 -1.69 -3.04 -6.31
CA MET A 96 -1.83 -3.25 -4.87
C MET A 96 -2.02 -4.74 -4.52
N SER A 97 -2.69 -5.53 -5.37
CA SER A 97 -2.83 -6.98 -5.18
C SER A 97 -1.49 -7.72 -5.18
N LYS A 98 -0.46 -7.09 -5.77
CA LYS A 98 0.90 -7.59 -5.86
C LYS A 98 1.83 -6.94 -4.83
N PHE A 99 1.31 -6.23 -3.82
CA PHE A 99 2.13 -5.70 -2.74
C PHE A 99 2.60 -6.80 -1.77
N PRO A 100 3.72 -6.60 -1.04
CA PRO A 100 4.28 -7.64 -0.19
C PRO A 100 3.45 -7.94 1.06
N THR A 101 2.72 -6.96 1.61
CA THR A 101 1.95 -7.11 2.85
C THR A 101 0.47 -6.77 2.64
N THR A 102 -0.43 -7.43 3.36
CA THR A 102 -1.87 -7.10 3.32
C THR A 102 -2.15 -5.69 3.81
N VAL A 103 -1.47 -5.25 4.88
CA VAL A 103 -1.65 -3.89 5.44
C VAL A 103 -1.17 -2.79 4.50
N SER A 104 -0.19 -3.06 3.63
CA SER A 104 0.22 -2.10 2.59
C SER A 104 -0.78 -1.96 1.44
N ALA A 105 -1.65 -2.96 1.23
CA ALA A 105 -2.65 -2.98 0.18
C ALA A 105 -4.01 -2.39 0.64
N ILE A 106 -3.93 -1.40 1.52
CA ILE A 106 -5.05 -0.57 1.98
C ILE A 106 -4.80 0.84 1.46
N GLY A 107 -5.82 1.44 0.86
CA GLY A 107 -5.72 2.72 0.19
C GLY A 107 -6.77 3.72 0.64
N ILE A 108 -6.44 5.00 0.51
CA ILE A 108 -7.39 6.12 0.62
C ILE A 108 -7.42 6.85 -0.72
N THR A 109 -8.61 7.07 -1.25
CA THR A 109 -8.87 7.90 -2.45
C THR A 109 -10.05 8.82 -2.19
N SER A 110 -10.62 9.45 -3.21
CA SER A 110 -11.84 10.25 -3.10
C SER A 110 -12.95 9.76 -4.03
N ASN A 111 -14.20 10.00 -3.64
CA ASN A 111 -15.36 9.75 -4.49
C ASN A 111 -15.56 10.91 -5.50
N ARG A 112 -16.61 10.82 -6.33
CA ARG A 112 -16.93 11.88 -7.32
C ARG A 112 -17.31 13.23 -6.69
N LYS A 113 -17.70 13.26 -5.42
CA LYS A 113 -17.98 14.46 -4.63
C LYS A 113 -16.76 14.96 -3.85
N LEU A 114 -15.60 14.36 -4.07
CA LEU A 114 -14.34 14.64 -3.37
C LEU A 114 -14.34 14.23 -1.88
N ASP A 115 -15.29 13.38 -1.44
CA ASP A 115 -15.24 12.83 -0.08
C ASP A 115 -14.21 11.70 -0.01
N PRO A 116 -13.39 11.62 1.05
CA PRO A 116 -12.43 10.55 1.22
C PRO A 116 -13.10 9.17 1.34
N ILE A 117 -12.57 8.18 0.63
CA ILE A 117 -12.93 6.76 0.74
C ILE A 117 -11.70 5.97 1.13
N ILE A 118 -11.85 5.08 2.11
CA ILE A 118 -10.88 4.02 2.39
C ILE A 118 -11.32 2.72 1.70
N PHE A 119 -10.38 1.99 1.13
CA PHE A 119 -10.60 0.68 0.52
C PHE A 119 -9.45 -0.28 0.83
N SER A 120 -9.69 -1.58 0.67
CA SER A 120 -8.66 -2.62 0.85
C SER A 120 -8.79 -3.71 -0.20
N VAL A 121 -7.66 -4.27 -0.63
CA VAL A 121 -7.62 -5.44 -1.53
C VAL A 121 -7.84 -6.75 -0.78
N PHE A 122 -7.40 -6.84 0.48
CA PHE A 122 -7.43 -8.09 1.28
C PHE A 122 -8.32 -7.99 2.53
N GLY A 123 -9.21 -6.99 2.57
CA GLY A 123 -10.03 -6.69 3.76
C GLY A 123 -9.34 -5.78 4.77
N TYR A 124 -10.09 -5.30 5.76
CA TYR A 124 -9.61 -4.26 6.70
C TYR A 124 -8.98 -4.82 7.97
N GLU A 125 -9.00 -6.14 8.17
CA GLU A 125 -8.53 -6.76 9.42
C GLU A 125 -7.10 -6.37 9.76
N ALA A 126 -6.24 -6.19 8.76
CA ALA A 126 -4.85 -5.78 8.94
C ALA A 126 -4.65 -4.40 9.61
N LEU A 127 -5.69 -3.55 9.67
CA LEU A 127 -5.64 -2.29 10.45
C LEU A 127 -5.92 -2.50 11.94
N PHE A 128 -6.68 -3.54 12.29
CA PHE A 128 -7.21 -3.77 13.63
C PHE A 128 -6.52 -4.93 14.35
N ASN A 129 -5.84 -5.80 13.61
CA ASN A 129 -5.03 -6.89 14.12
C ASN A 129 -3.60 -6.73 13.56
N PRO A 130 -2.70 -6.00 14.27
CA PRO A 130 -1.36 -5.70 13.77
C PRO A 130 -0.54 -6.97 13.53
N VAL A 131 -0.25 -7.23 12.26
CA VAL A 131 0.64 -8.29 11.81
C VAL A 131 1.20 -7.91 10.44
N PHE A 132 2.48 -8.16 10.21
CA PHE A 132 3.03 -8.15 8.85
C PHE A 132 2.72 -9.48 8.18
N GLN A 133 1.54 -9.55 7.57
CA GLN A 133 1.05 -10.72 6.84
C GLN A 133 1.46 -10.62 5.37
N ILE A 134 2.20 -11.62 4.89
CA ILE A 134 2.55 -11.76 3.46
C ILE A 134 1.28 -11.96 2.60
N THR A 135 1.27 -11.44 1.38
CA THR A 135 0.12 -11.57 0.46
C THR A 135 0.12 -12.90 -0.32
N PRO A 136 -1.06 -13.36 -0.80
CA PRO A 136 -1.16 -14.56 -1.62
C PRO A 136 -0.27 -14.52 -2.87
N HIS A 137 -0.20 -13.38 -3.56
CA HIS A 137 0.64 -13.21 -4.75
C HIS A 137 2.11 -13.51 -4.47
N PHE A 138 2.64 -13.01 -3.35
CA PHE A 138 4.02 -13.26 -2.94
C PHE A 138 4.27 -14.73 -2.59
N ILE A 139 3.30 -15.42 -2.00
CA ILE A 139 3.43 -16.85 -1.69
C ILE A 139 3.40 -17.70 -2.96
N SER A 140 2.41 -17.49 -3.83
CA SER A 140 2.25 -18.26 -5.07
C SER A 140 3.44 -18.13 -6.02
N ASN A 141 4.15 -16.99 -5.97
CA ASN A 141 5.35 -16.73 -6.78
C ASN A 141 6.66 -16.99 -6.03
N ASN A 142 6.64 -17.70 -4.90
CA ASN A 142 7.81 -18.05 -4.10
C ASN A 142 8.68 -16.83 -3.66
N ARG A 143 8.05 -15.67 -3.44
CA ARG A 143 8.72 -14.39 -3.11
C ARG A 143 8.87 -14.14 -1.60
N ARG A 144 8.95 -15.20 -0.78
CA ARG A 144 9.11 -15.06 0.68
C ARG A 144 10.37 -14.29 1.07
N SER A 145 11.48 -14.54 0.37
CA SER A 145 12.73 -13.81 0.62
C SER A 145 12.61 -12.32 0.29
N ASP A 146 11.91 -11.96 -0.79
CA ASP A 146 11.63 -10.57 -1.15
C ASP A 146 10.73 -9.88 -0.13
N PHE A 147 9.75 -10.59 0.43
CA PHE A 147 8.93 -10.10 1.54
C PHE A 147 9.78 -9.74 2.77
N ILE A 148 10.69 -10.64 3.19
CA ILE A 148 11.60 -10.36 4.30
C ILE A 148 12.50 -9.16 4.01
N LYS A 149 13.09 -9.11 2.80
CA LYS A 149 13.88 -7.94 2.34
C LYS A 149 13.06 -6.65 2.33
N TYR A 150 11.77 -6.72 1.98
CA TYR A 150 10.86 -5.57 2.02
C TYR A 150 10.67 -5.06 3.46
N LEU A 151 10.49 -5.95 4.43
CA LEU A 151 10.38 -5.54 5.83
C LEU A 151 11.68 -4.89 6.33
N ASP A 152 12.83 -5.43 5.95
CA ASP A 152 14.14 -4.96 6.37
C ASP A 152 14.53 -3.62 5.75
N ARG A 153 14.43 -3.49 4.42
CA ARG A 153 14.76 -2.25 3.71
C ARG A 153 13.96 -1.06 4.23
N ASN A 154 12.71 -1.31 4.64
CA ASN A 154 11.81 -0.30 5.17
C ASN A 154 11.91 -0.15 6.70
N LYS A 155 12.77 -0.93 7.37
CA LYS A 155 12.97 -0.96 8.83
C LYS A 155 11.67 -1.25 9.62
N LEU A 156 10.76 -2.03 9.03
CA LEU A 156 9.44 -2.25 9.60
C LEU A 156 9.50 -3.08 10.89
N ARG A 157 10.33 -4.12 10.93
CA ARG A 157 10.51 -4.94 12.14
C ARG A 157 11.16 -4.18 13.30
N GLN A 158 12.05 -3.24 12.99
CA GLN A 158 12.67 -2.36 14.00
C GLN A 158 11.69 -1.28 14.47
N ARG A 159 10.85 -0.75 13.56
CA ARG A 159 9.88 0.28 13.92
C ARG A 159 8.73 -0.29 14.75
N TRP A 160 8.36 -1.54 14.50
CA TRP A 160 7.24 -2.26 15.08
C TRP A 160 7.71 -3.61 15.64
N GLU A 161 8.58 -3.57 16.65
CA GLU A 161 9.23 -4.75 17.24
C GLU A 161 8.23 -5.71 17.92
N GLU A 162 7.11 -5.16 18.38
CA GLU A 162 6.00 -5.91 19.00
C GLU A 162 5.05 -6.55 17.98
N VAL A 163 5.13 -6.16 16.70
CA VAL A 163 4.21 -6.65 15.66
C VAL A 163 4.76 -7.93 15.04
N PRO A 164 4.01 -9.06 15.09
CA PRO A 164 4.46 -10.31 14.52
C PRO A 164 4.58 -10.27 12.99
N VAL A 165 5.37 -11.19 12.45
CA VAL A 165 5.55 -11.39 11.00
C VAL A 165 5.05 -12.78 10.63
N HIS A 166 4.08 -12.85 9.71
CA HIS A 166 3.56 -14.11 9.18
C HIS A 166 3.94 -14.25 7.71
N ALA A 167 4.85 -15.19 7.41
CA ALA A 167 5.33 -15.52 6.07
C ALA A 167 4.57 -16.69 5.41
N GLU A 168 3.40 -17.03 5.96
CA GLU A 168 2.47 -18.06 5.51
C GLU A 168 1.04 -17.49 5.51
N ILE A 169 0.13 -18.01 4.69
CA ILE A 169 -1.29 -17.61 4.75
C ILE A 169 -1.89 -18.19 6.03
N ASP A 170 -2.36 -17.34 6.94
CA ASP A 170 -3.20 -17.81 8.04
C ASP A 170 -4.60 -18.16 7.51
N CYS A 171 -4.81 -19.42 7.15
CA CYS A 171 -6.10 -19.94 6.70
C CYS A 171 -7.17 -19.99 7.80
N ARG A 172 -6.88 -19.53 9.04
CA ARG A 172 -7.81 -19.65 10.17
C ARG A 172 -8.96 -18.64 10.16
N GLY A 173 -8.92 -17.60 9.30
CA GLY A 173 -9.95 -16.55 9.23
C GLY A 173 -11.02 -16.70 8.12
N THR A 174 -10.79 -17.51 7.08
CA THR A 174 -11.64 -17.54 5.87
C THR A 174 -12.64 -18.69 5.81
N LYS A 175 -13.05 -19.26 6.95
CA LYS A 175 -14.27 -20.09 7.01
C LYS A 175 -15.52 -19.19 7.13
N LYS A 176 -15.80 -18.35 6.13
CA LYS A 176 -17.13 -17.78 5.83
C LYS A 176 -17.12 -16.97 4.53
N SER A 177 -16.84 -17.63 3.42
CA SER A 177 -17.47 -17.43 2.10
C SER A 177 -16.63 -18.20 1.08
N GLY A 178 -17.30 -19.10 0.36
CA GLY A 178 -16.63 -20.10 -0.48
C GLY A 178 -15.76 -19.49 -1.57
N MET A 179 -14.52 -19.94 -1.63
CA MET A 179 -13.76 -20.03 -2.88
C MET A 179 -12.79 -21.21 -2.76
N PHE A 180 -12.72 -21.98 -3.83
CA PHE A 180 -12.15 -23.33 -3.92
C PHE A 180 -10.64 -23.38 -3.62
N CYS A 181 -10.23 -24.27 -2.71
CA CYS A 181 -8.90 -24.88 -2.77
C CYS A 181 -8.94 -25.97 -3.85
N VAL A 182 -8.26 -25.74 -4.97
CA VAL A 182 -7.88 -26.84 -5.86
C VAL A 182 -6.63 -27.48 -5.25
N ALA A 183 -6.80 -28.64 -4.62
CA ALA A 183 -5.69 -29.49 -4.23
C ALA A 183 -5.13 -30.16 -5.49
N THR A 184 -3.86 -29.93 -5.78
CA THR A 184 -3.12 -30.74 -6.75
C THR A 184 -2.77 -32.07 -6.09
N SER A 185 -3.36 -33.14 -6.62
CA SER A 185 -2.92 -34.53 -6.47
C SER A 185 -1.55 -34.76 -7.11
#